data_AF-A0A1F0PZH0-F1
#
_entry.id   AF-A0A1F0PZH0-F1
#
_cell.length_a   1.000
_cell.length_b   1.000
_cell.length_c   1.000
_cell.angle_alpha   90.00
_cell.angle_beta   90.00
_cell.angle_gamma   90.00
#
_symmetry.space_group_name_H-M   'P 1'
#
loop_
_entity.id
_entity.type
_entity.pdbx_description
1 polymer ?
#
loop_
_entity_poly.entity_id
_entity_poly.type
_entity_poly.pdbx_seq_one_letter_code
_entity_poly.pdbx_strand_id
1 'polypeptide(L)'
;MTDLSTTNLKRLLAEAAPGPWEARATYEDGYPRPDTSCQIFSADEKYLGIVHSPHAAIAAAAPEVAHEVLRMREELIDWANDEAQAHNALVKQAPEAGGAGIITTHKTIYNRILEILGDHDG
;
A
#
# COMPACT_ATOMS: atom_id res chain seq x y z
N MET A 1 6.59 4.65 -17.17
CA MET A 1 5.55 4.50 -16.14
C MET A 1 6.25 3.95 -14.90
N THR A 2 6.00 4.48 -13.70
CA THR A 2 6.60 3.93 -12.48
C THR A 2 6.08 2.51 -12.28
N ASP A 3 6.98 1.56 -12.04
CA ASP A 3 6.60 0.19 -11.65
C ASP A 3 5.88 0.26 -10.29
N LEU A 4 4.59 -0.06 -10.27
CA LEU A 4 3.76 -0.07 -9.05
C LEU A 4 3.48 -1.49 -8.56
N SER A 5 4.27 -2.47 -9.02
CA SER A 5 4.14 -3.84 -8.54
C SER A 5 4.29 -3.89 -7.02
N THR A 6 3.56 -4.80 -6.37
CA THR A 6 3.65 -4.97 -4.90
C THR A 6 5.09 -5.21 -4.45
N THR A 7 5.87 -5.96 -5.22
CA THR A 7 7.30 -6.19 -4.99
C THR A 7 8.11 -4.90 -5.05
N ASN A 8 7.90 -4.07 -6.07
CA ASN A 8 8.63 -2.82 -6.19
C ASN A 8 8.22 -1.80 -5.11
N LEU A 9 6.95 -1.75 -4.73
CA LEU A 9 6.47 -0.91 -3.63
C LEU A 9 7.12 -1.30 -2.29
N LYS A 10 7.22 -2.60 -1.99
CA LYS A 10 7.94 -3.12 -0.81
C LYS A 10 9.41 -2.70 -0.83
N ARG A 11 10.08 -2.84 -1.97
CA ARG A 11 11.48 -2.42 -2.15
C ARG A 11 11.65 -0.92 -1.92
N LEU A 12 10.80 -0.10 -2.54
CA LEU A 12 10.84 1.36 -2.38
C LEU A 12 10.62 1.79 -0.93
N LEU A 13 9.70 1.14 -0.20
CA LEU A 13 9.47 1.44 1.22
C LEU A 13 10.66 1.03 2.09
N ALA A 14 11.32 -0.09 1.78
CA ALA A 14 12.51 -0.54 2.49
C ALA A 14 13.75 0.32 2.21
N GLU A 15 13.86 0.90 1.02
CA GLU A 15 14.95 1.81 0.63
C GLU A 15 14.70 3.26 1.08
N ALA A 16 13.44 3.69 1.19
CA ALA A 16 13.09 4.94 1.83
C ALA A 16 13.44 4.86 3.33
N ALA A 17 13.83 5.98 3.95
CA ALA A 17 14.03 6.02 5.40
C ALA A 17 12.72 5.56 6.07
N PRO A 18 12.64 4.34 6.63
CA PRO A 18 11.37 3.82 7.09
C PRO A 18 10.88 4.64 8.28
N GLY A 19 9.57 4.68 8.46
CA GLY A 19 8.97 5.42 9.56
C GLY A 19 9.33 4.85 10.94
N PRO A 20 8.88 5.50 12.02
CA PRO A 20 8.06 6.71 11.98
C PRO A 20 8.84 7.94 11.52
N TRP A 21 8.15 8.89 10.90
CA TRP A 21 8.68 10.23 10.67
C TRP A 21 8.07 11.21 11.67
N GLU A 22 8.84 12.21 12.05
CA GLU A 22 8.42 13.26 12.97
C GLU A 22 8.45 14.63 12.28
N ALA A 23 7.34 15.37 12.41
CA ALA A 23 7.28 16.77 12.01
C ALA A 23 7.60 17.68 13.20
N ARG A 24 8.68 18.46 13.08
CA ARG A 24 9.13 19.41 14.11
C ARG A 24 8.88 20.84 13.67
N ALA A 25 8.07 21.55 14.44
CA ALA A 25 7.76 22.97 14.22
C ALA A 25 8.61 23.91 15.09
N THR A 26 9.54 23.38 15.87
CA THR A 26 10.46 24.14 16.74
C THR A 26 11.87 24.11 16.20
N TYR A 27 12.67 25.11 16.57
CA TYR A 27 14.13 25.06 16.48
C TYR A 27 14.71 24.10 17.54
N GLU A 28 16.01 23.80 17.45
CA GLU A 28 16.72 22.95 18.42
C GLU A 28 16.68 23.51 19.85
N ASP A 29 16.54 24.83 19.99
CA ASP A 29 16.40 25.52 21.28
C ASP A 29 14.96 25.47 21.87
N GLY A 30 14.04 24.79 21.18
CA GLY A 30 12.65 24.62 21.60
C GLY A 30 11.73 25.79 21.26
N TYR A 31 12.24 26.89 20.69
CA TYR A 31 11.38 27.98 20.25
C TYR A 31 10.60 27.59 18.98
N PRO A 32 9.31 27.96 18.87
CA PRO A 32 8.55 27.72 17.65
C PRO A 32 9.16 28.50 16.49
N ARG A 33 9.13 27.91 15.30
CA ARG A 33 9.48 28.62 14.07
C ARG A 33 8.45 29.74 13.83
N PRO A 34 8.89 30.94 13.39
CA PRO A 34 8.00 32.07 13.16
C PRO A 34 7.15 31.92 11.88
N ASP A 35 7.48 30.94 11.04
CA ASP A 35 6.75 30.59 9.83
C ASP A 35 5.99 29.25 9.99
N THR A 36 5.34 28.80 8.92
CA THR A 36 4.61 27.53 8.92
C THR A 36 5.51 26.33 8.58
N SER A 37 6.82 26.51 8.53
CA SER A 37 7.75 25.44 8.13
C SER A 37 7.91 24.41 9.25
N CYS A 38 7.79 23.14 8.88
CA CYS A 38 8.09 22.01 9.74
C CYS A 38 9.22 21.20 9.11
N GLN A 39 10.22 20.82 9.90
CA GLN A 39 11.25 19.89 9.47
C GLN A 39 10.76 18.46 9.68
N ILE A 40 11.00 17.58 8.71
CA ILE A 40 10.70 16.16 8.82
C ILE A 40 11.99 15.42 9.16
N PHE A 41 11.92 14.57 10.17
CA PHE A 41 13.00 13.70 10.59
C PHE A 41 12.54 12.25 10.58
N SER A 42 13.43 11.32 10.25
CA SER A 42 13.19 9.89 10.49
C SER A 42 13.43 9.51 11.96
N ALA A 43 13.05 8.29 12.31
CA ALA A 43 13.23 7.72 13.64
C ALA A 43 14.70 7.70 14.14
N ASP A 44 15.68 7.72 13.23
CA ASP A 44 17.11 7.81 13.52
C ASP A 44 17.66 9.24 13.51
N GLU A 45 16.79 10.26 13.64
CA GLU A 45 17.15 11.68 13.70
C GLU A 45 17.75 12.25 12.40
N LYS A 46 17.62 11.54 11.27
CA LYS A 46 18.08 12.05 9.98
C LYS A 46 17.07 13.04 9.41
N TYR A 47 17.57 14.21 9.01
CA TYR A 47 16.76 15.24 8.34
C TYR A 47 16.33 14.78 6.94
N LEU A 48 15.01 14.78 6.69
CA LEU A 48 14.39 14.32 5.44
C LEU A 48 13.89 15.48 4.56
N GLY A 49 13.66 16.67 5.12
CA GLY A 49 13.23 17.85 4.38
C GLY A 49 12.36 18.80 5.19
N ILE A 50 11.80 19.81 4.50
CA ILE A 50 10.86 20.78 5.08
C ILE A 50 9.51 20.65 4.36
N VAL A 51 8.44 20.65 5.16
CA VAL A 51 7.05 20.69 4.70
C VAL A 51 6.33 21.80 5.46
N HIS A 52 5.50 22.57 4.76
CA HIS A 52 4.73 23.64 5.40
C HIS A 52 3.41 23.10 5.97
N SER A 53 3.02 23.60 7.13
CA SER A 53 1.67 23.39 7.67
C SER A 53 0.61 23.87 6.66
N PRO A 54 -0.52 23.15 6.53
CA PRO A 54 -0.96 22.01 7.35
C PRO A 54 -0.43 20.65 6.90
N HIS A 55 0.39 20.57 5.84
CA HIS A 55 0.76 19.31 5.20
C HIS A 55 1.85 18.49 5.95
N ALA A 56 2.46 19.06 6.98
CA ALA A 56 3.53 18.39 7.72
C ALA A 56 3.05 17.10 8.41
N ALA A 57 1.83 17.09 8.96
CA ALA A 57 1.27 15.92 9.61
C ALA A 57 1.01 14.76 8.63
N ILE A 58 0.46 15.06 7.44
CA ILE A 58 0.22 14.03 6.42
C ILE A 58 1.54 13.52 5.82
N ALA A 59 2.55 14.40 5.68
CA ALA A 59 3.87 13.99 5.23
C ALA A 59 4.55 13.07 6.26
N ALA A 60 4.48 13.40 7.55
CA ALA A 60 5.03 12.56 8.62
C ALA A 60 4.34 11.18 8.71
N ALA A 61 3.05 11.10 8.38
CA ALA A 61 2.30 9.85 8.35
C ALA A 61 2.51 9.00 7.08
N ALA A 62 3.35 9.45 6.13
CA ALA A 62 3.51 8.77 4.85
C ALA A 62 4.02 7.31 4.98
N PRO A 63 4.98 6.98 5.86
CA PRO A 63 5.42 5.59 6.05
C PRO A 63 4.30 4.68 6.56
N GLU A 64 3.52 5.12 7.54
CA GLU A 64 2.41 4.36 8.10
C GLU A 64 1.32 4.13 7.06
N VAL A 65 1.01 5.15 6.25
CA VAL A 65 0.08 5.02 5.12
C VAL A 65 0.63 4.04 4.08
N ALA A 66 1.92 4.08 3.77
CA ALA A 66 2.54 3.14 2.83
C ALA A 66 2.48 1.69 3.34
N HIS A 67 2.74 1.46 4.63
CA HIS A 67 2.58 0.15 5.27
C HIS A 67 1.15 -0.34 5.22
N GLU A 68 0.17 0.52 5.52
CA GLU A 68 -1.25 0.15 5.47
C GLU A 68 -1.71 -0.17 4.05
N VAL A 69 -1.24 0.57 3.04
CA VAL A 69 -1.48 0.25 1.62
C VAL A 69 -0.91 -1.11 1.26
N LEU A 70 0.33 -1.43 1.70
CA LEU A 70 0.91 -2.75 1.46
C LEU A 70 0.14 -3.86 2.15
N ARG A 71 -0.28 -3.67 3.40
CA ARG A 71 -1.14 -4.61 4.13
C ARG A 71 -2.44 -4.89 3.38
N MET A 72 -3.14 -3.84 2.92
CA MET A 72 -4.36 -4.00 2.13
C MET A 72 -4.13 -4.73 0.80
N ARG A 73 -2.97 -4.51 0.16
CA ARG A 73 -2.62 -5.24 -1.07
C ARG A 73 -2.37 -6.73 -0.80
N GLU A 74 -1.74 -7.08 0.31
CA GLU A 74 -1.55 -8.48 0.72
C GLU A 74 -2.89 -9.18 0.96
N GLU A 75 -3.82 -8.54 1.67
CA GLU A 75 -5.18 -9.07 1.87
C GLU A 75 -5.93 -9.30 0.55
N LEU A 76 -5.75 -8.39 -0.43
CA LEU A 76 -6.31 -8.56 -1.77
C LEU A 76 -5.67 -9.75 -2.51
N ILE A 77 -4.35 -9.92 -2.42
CA ILE A 77 -3.65 -11.07 -3.01
C ILE A 77 -4.17 -12.38 -2.41
N ASP A 78 -4.33 -12.44 -1.09
CA ASP A 78 -4.85 -13.61 -0.40
C ASP A 78 -6.29 -13.91 -0.82
N TRP A 79 -7.14 -12.90 -0.94
CA TRP A 79 -8.49 -13.09 -1.46
C TRP A 79 -8.49 -13.58 -2.92
N ALA A 80 -7.63 -13.05 -3.78
CA ALA A 80 -7.49 -13.55 -5.15
C ALA A 80 -7.10 -15.04 -5.17
N ASN A 81 -6.19 -15.46 -4.29
CA ASN A 81 -5.80 -16.87 -4.18
C ASN A 81 -6.97 -17.76 -3.73
N ASP A 82 -7.76 -17.29 -2.76
CA ASP A 82 -8.97 -17.99 -2.29
C ASP A 82 -10.02 -18.14 -3.41
N GLU A 83 -10.25 -17.08 -4.19
CA GLU A 83 -11.16 -17.09 -5.35
C GLU A 83 -10.69 -18.08 -6.43
N ALA A 84 -9.37 -18.11 -6.70
CA ALA A 84 -8.79 -19.07 -7.64
C ALA A 84 -8.93 -20.52 -7.14
N GLN A 85 -8.74 -20.77 -5.85
CA GLN A 85 -8.93 -22.08 -5.24
C GLN A 85 -10.40 -22.51 -5.30
N ALA A 86 -11.33 -21.63 -4.96
CA ALA A 86 -12.78 -21.88 -5.04
C ALA A 86 -13.20 -22.19 -6.48
N HIS A 87 -12.75 -21.39 -7.45
CA HIS A 87 -12.98 -21.64 -8.87
C HIS A 87 -12.49 -23.03 -9.30
N ASN A 88 -11.24 -23.39 -8.95
CA ASN A 88 -10.66 -24.68 -9.30
C ASN A 88 -11.41 -25.87 -8.66
N ALA A 89 -11.89 -25.71 -7.41
CA ALA A 89 -12.69 -26.72 -6.74
C ALA A 89 -14.04 -26.93 -7.46
N LEU A 90 -14.72 -25.84 -7.84
CA LEU A 90 -15.98 -25.90 -8.58
C LEU A 90 -15.82 -26.50 -9.97
N VAL A 91 -14.76 -26.13 -10.71
CA VAL A 91 -14.46 -26.69 -12.03
C VAL A 91 -14.24 -28.21 -11.94
N LYS A 92 -13.53 -28.69 -10.91
CA LYS A 92 -13.34 -30.14 -10.67
C LYS A 92 -14.64 -30.86 -10.31
N GLN A 93 -15.58 -30.17 -9.67
CA GLN A 93 -16.87 -30.71 -9.20
C GLN A 93 -18.01 -30.56 -10.20
N ALA A 94 -17.78 -30.00 -11.39
CA ALA A 94 -18.85 -29.72 -12.35
C ALA A 94 -18.90 -30.77 -13.49
N PRO A 95 -19.77 -31.80 -13.40
CA PRO A 95 -20.20 -32.55 -14.58
C PRO A 95 -21.45 -31.96 -15.28
N GLU A 96 -22.33 -31.18 -14.63
CA GLU A 96 -23.65 -30.86 -15.19
C GLU A 96 -24.13 -29.41 -14.98
N ALA A 97 -24.39 -28.75 -16.11
CA ALA A 97 -25.27 -27.61 -16.49
C ALA A 97 -25.69 -26.47 -15.51
N GLY A 98 -25.42 -26.50 -14.21
CA GLY A 98 -25.83 -25.46 -13.25
C GLY A 98 -24.68 -24.60 -12.69
N GLY A 99 -23.43 -25.08 -12.79
CA GLY A 99 -22.26 -24.43 -12.18
C GLY A 99 -21.62 -23.29 -12.99
N ALA A 100 -22.00 -23.13 -14.27
CA ALA A 100 -21.33 -22.19 -15.18
C ALA A 100 -21.34 -20.74 -14.67
N GLY A 101 -22.48 -20.29 -14.12
CA GLY A 101 -22.62 -18.93 -13.56
C GLY A 101 -21.71 -18.69 -12.36
N ILE A 102 -21.65 -19.64 -11.41
CA ILE A 102 -20.83 -19.53 -10.20
C ILE A 102 -19.34 -19.56 -10.57
N ILE A 103 -18.95 -20.47 -11.47
CA ILE A 103 -17.58 -20.57 -12.00
C ILE A 103 -17.14 -19.25 -12.65
N THR A 104 -18.01 -18.60 -13.44
CA THR A 104 -17.72 -17.30 -14.04
C THR A 104 -17.62 -16.17 -13.03
N THR A 105 -18.39 -16.20 -11.93
CA THR A 105 -18.32 -15.18 -10.88
C THR A 105 -16.96 -15.18 -10.19
N HIS A 106 -16.47 -16.33 -9.72
CA HIS A 106 -15.16 -16.41 -9.06
C HIS A 106 -14.01 -15.92 -9.96
N LYS A 107 -14.03 -16.30 -11.24
CA LYS A 107 -13.05 -15.82 -12.22
C LYS A 107 -13.14 -14.29 -12.41
N THR A 108 -14.35 -13.74 -12.41
CA THR A 108 -14.56 -12.28 -12.55
C THR A 108 -14.03 -11.53 -11.34
N ILE A 109 -14.28 -12.03 -10.12
CA ILE A 109 -13.76 -11.44 -8.88
C ILE A 109 -12.24 -11.48 -8.87
N TYR A 110 -11.64 -12.64 -9.15
CA TYR A 110 -10.19 -12.80 -9.28
C TYR A 110 -9.57 -11.77 -10.24
N ASN A 111 -10.10 -11.68 -11.46
CA ASN A 111 -9.61 -10.74 -12.47
C ASN A 111 -9.75 -9.28 -12.01
N ARG A 112 -10.84 -8.95 -11.30
CA ARG A 112 -11.05 -7.59 -10.79
C ARG A 112 -10.08 -7.23 -9.67
N ILE A 113 -9.77 -8.18 -8.79
CA ILE A 113 -8.76 -7.99 -7.74
C ILE A 113 -7.39 -7.79 -8.37
N LEU A 114 -7.06 -8.60 -9.37
CA LEU A 114 -5.87 -8.40 -10.17
C LEU A 114 -5.86 -6.95 -10.71
N GLU A 115 -6.86 -6.52 -11.49
CA GLU A 115 -6.89 -5.16 -12.05
C GLU A 115 -6.64 -4.04 -11.02
N ILE A 116 -7.12 -4.20 -9.78
CA ILE A 116 -6.87 -3.25 -8.68
C ILE A 116 -5.40 -3.26 -8.26
N LEU A 117 -4.78 -4.43 -8.18
CA LEU A 117 -3.37 -4.58 -7.83
C LEU A 117 -2.46 -4.03 -8.93
N GLY A 118 -2.80 -4.24 -10.20
CA GLY A 118 -1.95 -3.82 -11.32
C GLY A 118 -0.62 -4.59 -11.43
N ASP A 119 -0.51 -5.74 -10.74
CA ASP A 119 0.68 -6.62 -10.73
C ASP A 119 0.79 -7.49 -12.01
N HIS A 120 0.25 -7.05 -13.16
CA HIS A 120 0.04 -7.92 -14.35
C HIS A 120 1.18 -7.91 -15.37
N ASP A 121 2.15 -7.00 -15.21
CA ASP A 121 3.18 -6.73 -16.22
C ASP A 121 4.57 -7.29 -15.85
N GLY A 122 4.61 -8.40 -15.10
CA GLY A 122 5.85 -9.13 -14.73
C GLY A 122 6.25 -10.19 -15.74
#